data_AF-A0AAI8VR90-F1
#
_entry.id   AF-A0AAI8VR90-F1
#
_cell.length_a   1.000
_cell.length_b   1.000
_cell.length_c   1.000
_cell.angle_alpha   90.00
_cell.angle_beta   90.00
_cell.angle_gamma   90.00
#
_symmetry.space_group_name_H-M   'P 1'
#
loop_
_entity.id
_entity.type
_entity.pdbx_description
1 polymer ?
#
loop_
_entity_poly.entity_id
_entity_poly.type
_entity_poly.pdbx_seq_one_letter_code
_entity_poly.pdbx_strand_id
1 'polypeptide(L)'
;MQLRTLEMSGADCAMSSSSLVQSASGLVEEVQIKVGGVEYLLIPNPENFLSFDDGNAPVLLLVYVTEPGQTISKSTLRDFRTTTLDPDDVFQPEFFCNVVFYGSKKDDLHIDPDVLEELAAWNTKTSTYVEGHPAAKVAPGPYIFAKGKTWQPWRVYYDFNAAFMTAFKPSPDSSGR
;
A
#
# COMPACT_ATOMS: atom_id res chain seq x y z
N MET A 1 13.93 13.79 9.12
CA MET A 1 12.86 14.11 10.08
C MET A 1 12.60 12.82 10.85
N GLN A 2 12.90 12.77 12.15
CA GLN A 2 12.77 11.52 12.93
C GLN A 2 11.29 11.22 13.17
N LEU A 3 10.80 10.11 12.63
CA LEU A 3 9.46 9.57 12.90
C LEU A 3 9.45 8.97 14.31
N ARG A 4 8.49 9.38 15.15
CA ARG A 4 8.24 8.77 16.47
C ARG A 4 7.21 7.66 16.32
N THR A 5 7.63 6.42 16.52
CA THR A 5 6.78 5.22 16.51
C THR A 5 6.13 5.02 17.88
N LEU A 6 4.81 4.79 17.90
CA LEU A 6 4.10 4.21 19.05
C LEU A 6 3.92 2.73 18.75
N GLU A 7 4.56 1.86 19.53
CA GLU A 7 4.44 0.40 19.38
C GLU A 7 3.36 -0.15 20.32
N MET A 8 2.41 -0.92 19.77
CA MET A 8 1.47 -1.73 20.53
C MET A 8 1.71 -3.22 20.23
N SER A 9 1.86 -4.04 21.27
CA SER A 9 2.30 -5.44 21.22
C SER A 9 1.18 -6.43 20.84
N GLY A 10 1.44 -7.32 19.87
CA GLY A 10 0.72 -8.60 19.66
C GLY A 10 0.27 -8.95 18.22
N ALA A 11 0.48 -10.22 17.81
CA ALA A 11 0.09 -10.97 16.58
C ALA A 11 0.81 -10.64 15.25
N ASP A 12 1.53 -11.60 14.65
CA ASP A 12 2.38 -11.45 13.46
C ASP A 12 1.63 -11.06 12.17
N CYS A 13 2.01 -9.91 11.57
CA CYS A 13 1.54 -9.47 10.25
C CYS A 13 2.48 -10.03 9.16
N ALA A 14 2.65 -11.35 9.13
CA ALA A 14 3.68 -11.98 8.33
C ALA A 14 3.30 -12.04 6.84
N MET A 15 4.14 -11.46 5.98
CA MET A 15 4.14 -11.78 4.55
C MET A 15 4.72 -13.18 4.32
N SER A 16 4.16 -13.91 3.36
CA SER A 16 4.72 -15.19 2.92
C SER A 16 5.39 -15.05 1.55
N SER A 17 6.72 -14.89 1.58
CA SER A 17 7.66 -14.98 0.45
C SER A 17 7.51 -13.93 -0.67
N SER A 18 8.66 -13.42 -1.15
CA SER A 18 8.77 -12.58 -2.34
C SER A 18 9.57 -13.32 -3.41
N SER A 19 9.04 -13.44 -4.63
CA SER A 19 9.76 -14.02 -5.76
C SER A 19 10.13 -12.94 -6.77
N LEU A 20 11.37 -12.97 -7.26
CA LEU A 20 11.84 -12.11 -8.34
C LEU A 20 11.67 -12.84 -9.67
N VAL A 21 10.92 -12.26 -10.61
CA VAL A 21 10.91 -12.71 -12.00
C VAL A 21 11.72 -11.70 -12.80
N GLN A 22 12.87 -12.13 -13.32
CA GLN A 22 13.78 -11.27 -14.06
C GLN A 22 13.51 -11.42 -15.57
N SER A 23 12.79 -10.46 -16.15
CA SER A 23 12.50 -10.44 -17.59
C SER A 23 13.74 -10.04 -18.39
N ALA A 24 14.05 -10.82 -19.44
CA ALA A 24 15.23 -10.67 -20.29
C ALA A 24 15.07 -9.56 -21.35
N SER A 25 14.88 -8.33 -20.90
CA SER A 25 14.98 -7.11 -21.69
C SER A 25 15.01 -5.95 -20.70
N GLY A 26 16.03 -5.10 -20.74
CA GLY A 26 16.23 -4.05 -19.74
C GLY A 26 14.96 -3.20 -19.51
N LEU A 27 14.70 -2.91 -18.22
CA LEU A 27 13.66 -2.02 -17.66
C LEU A 27 12.28 -2.68 -17.36
N VAL A 28 12.12 -3.10 -16.09
CA VAL A 28 11.02 -2.88 -15.12
C VAL A 28 11.26 -3.90 -14.00
N GLU A 29 11.47 -3.43 -12.76
CA GLU A 29 11.58 -4.32 -11.60
C GLU A 29 10.17 -4.82 -11.24
N GLU A 30 9.80 -5.99 -11.75
CA GLU A 30 8.55 -6.66 -11.36
C GLU A 30 8.77 -7.35 -10.03
N VAL A 31 8.18 -6.79 -8.97
CA VAL A 31 8.18 -7.39 -7.64
C VAL A 31 6.81 -7.99 -7.39
N GLN A 32 6.77 -9.28 -7.07
CA GLN A 32 5.55 -9.96 -6.66
C GLN A 32 5.63 -10.36 -5.20
N ILE A 33 4.50 -10.22 -4.50
CA ILE A 33 4.36 -10.62 -3.10
C ILE A 33 3.03 -11.33 -2.86
N LYS A 34 2.93 -12.00 -1.71
CA LYS A 34 1.71 -12.63 -1.25
C LYS A 34 1.29 -12.08 0.11
N VAL A 35 0.04 -11.63 0.20
CA VAL A 35 -0.59 -11.05 1.40
C VAL A 35 -1.94 -11.72 1.60
N GLY A 36 -2.20 -12.30 2.78
CA GLY A 36 -3.47 -12.98 3.05
C GLY A 36 -3.80 -14.13 2.08
N GLY A 37 -2.78 -14.72 1.44
CA GLY A 37 -2.97 -15.74 0.39
C GLY A 37 -3.32 -15.18 -1.00
N VAL A 38 -3.47 -13.86 -1.14
CA VAL A 38 -3.67 -13.15 -2.41
C VAL A 38 -2.32 -12.69 -2.96
N GLU A 39 -2.14 -12.79 -4.27
CA GLU A 39 -0.91 -12.41 -4.96
C GLU A 39 -1.03 -11.00 -5.54
N TYR A 40 0.06 -10.24 -5.45
CA TYR A 40 0.14 -8.85 -5.88
C TYR A 40 1.36 -8.63 -6.75
N LEU A 41 1.18 -7.85 -7.80
CA LEU A 41 2.25 -7.20 -8.55
C LEU A 41 2.45 -5.80 -8.00
N LEU A 42 3.69 -5.42 -7.73
CA LEU A 42 4.02 -4.10 -7.18
C LEU A 42 4.45 -3.15 -8.28
N ILE A 43 3.73 -2.03 -8.38
CA ILE A 43 4.05 -0.95 -9.32
C ILE A 43 4.70 0.20 -8.53
N PRO A 44 5.90 0.66 -8.90
CA PRO A 44 6.53 1.80 -8.23
C PRO A 44 5.61 3.01 -8.26
N ASN A 45 5.35 3.61 -7.10
CA ASN A 45 4.63 4.87 -7.06
C ASN A 45 5.58 6.02 -7.44
N PRO A 46 5.23 6.87 -8.43
CA PRO A 46 6.13 7.90 -8.93
C PRO A 46 6.47 8.99 -7.92
N GLU A 47 5.59 9.23 -6.94
CA GLU A 47 5.79 10.25 -5.91
C GLU A 47 6.81 9.80 -4.84
N ASN A 48 6.98 8.48 -4.67
CA ASN A 48 7.78 7.87 -3.60
C ASN A 48 7.69 8.63 -2.26
N PHE A 49 6.46 8.87 -1.82
CA PHE A 49 6.15 9.88 -0.79
C PHE A 49 6.43 9.45 0.65
N LEU A 50 6.86 8.21 0.87
CA LEU A 50 7.17 7.68 2.20
C LEU A 50 8.67 7.43 2.34
N SER A 51 9.15 7.61 3.57
CA SER A 51 10.52 7.27 3.96
C SER A 51 10.45 6.63 5.34
N PHE A 52 10.55 5.31 5.37
CA PHE A 52 10.75 4.53 6.59
C PHE A 52 12.20 4.06 6.66
N ASP A 53 12.66 3.77 7.87
CA ASP A 53 13.93 3.07 8.05
C ASP A 53 13.87 1.74 7.29
N ASP A 54 14.84 1.55 6.41
CA ASP A 54 14.96 0.46 5.47
C ASP A 54 15.35 -0.83 6.19
N GLY A 55 14.38 -1.37 6.93
CA GLY A 55 14.35 -2.79 7.27
C GLY A 55 14.30 -3.63 5.99
N ASN A 56 14.96 -4.79 6.02
CA ASN A 56 15.04 -5.67 4.85
C ASN A 56 13.67 -6.28 4.43
N ALA A 57 12.63 -6.12 5.25
CA ALA A 57 11.30 -6.68 5.03
C ALA A 57 10.33 -5.62 4.48
N PRO A 58 9.49 -5.96 3.48
CA PRO A 58 8.42 -5.08 3.03
C PRO A 58 7.41 -4.77 4.15
N VAL A 59 6.89 -3.55 4.16
CA VAL A 59 5.91 -3.07 5.13
C VAL A 59 4.59 -2.80 4.42
N LEU A 60 3.50 -3.43 4.91
CA LEU A 60 2.13 -3.14 4.47
C LEU A 60 1.64 -1.87 5.13
N LEU A 61 1.03 -0.99 4.34
CA LEU A 61 0.59 0.33 4.79
C LEU A 61 -0.83 0.62 4.29
N LEU A 62 -1.65 1.19 5.15
CA LEU A 62 -2.90 1.82 4.76
C LEU A 62 -2.75 3.33 4.86
N VAL A 63 -2.86 4.03 3.73
CA VAL A 63 -2.76 5.49 3.67
C VAL A 63 -4.14 6.11 3.79
N TYR A 64 -4.31 6.99 4.78
CA TYR A 64 -5.45 7.87 4.98
C TYR A 64 -5.00 9.30 4.72
N VAL A 65 -5.55 9.96 3.70
CA VAL A 65 -5.15 11.33 3.36
C VAL A 65 -5.84 12.33 4.30
N THR A 66 -5.07 13.28 4.82
CA THR A 66 -5.52 14.28 5.78
C THR A 66 -5.23 15.71 5.34
N GLU A 67 -6.06 16.66 5.78
CA GLU A 67 -5.85 18.10 5.58
C GLU A 67 -5.65 18.85 6.91
N PRO A 68 -4.91 20.00 6.92
CA PRO A 68 -4.70 20.76 8.14
C PRO A 68 -6.03 21.27 8.72
N GLY A 69 -6.23 21.09 10.03
CA GLY A 69 -7.47 21.40 10.74
C GLY A 69 -8.55 20.32 10.63
N GLN A 70 -8.31 19.22 9.90
CA GLN A 70 -9.27 18.13 9.79
C GLN A 70 -9.49 17.44 11.15
N THR A 71 -10.75 17.11 11.43
CA THR A 71 -11.11 16.24 12.54
C THR A 71 -11.13 14.79 12.06
N ILE A 72 -10.37 13.93 12.75
CA ILE A 72 -10.36 12.49 12.55
C ILE A 72 -11.15 11.90 13.71
N SER A 73 -12.28 11.30 13.37
CA SER A 73 -13.16 10.61 14.30
C SER A 73 -13.37 9.15 13.91
N LYS A 74 -13.86 8.34 14.84
CA LYS A 74 -14.30 6.97 14.55
C LYS A 74 -15.30 6.89 13.39
N SER A 75 -16.22 7.85 13.26
CA SER A 75 -17.15 7.86 12.13
C SER A 75 -16.42 8.11 10.81
N THR A 76 -15.50 9.07 10.75
CA THR A 76 -14.74 9.35 9.51
C THR A 76 -13.87 8.17 9.06
N LEU A 77 -13.34 7.39 10.00
CA LEU A 77 -12.57 6.18 9.68
C LEU A 77 -13.47 5.05 9.18
N ARG A 78 -14.64 4.88 9.78
CA ARG A 78 -15.64 3.91 9.32
C ARG A 78 -16.20 4.26 7.97
N ASP A 79 -16.50 5.53 7.74
CA ASP A 79 -16.96 6.03 6.44
C ASP A 79 -15.90 5.73 5.39
N PHE A 80 -14.63 6.09 5.63
CA PHE A 80 -13.52 5.77 4.74
C PHE A 80 -13.42 4.26 4.43
N ARG A 81 -13.54 3.40 5.44
CA ARG A 81 -13.57 1.95 5.22
C ARG A 81 -14.71 1.55 4.30
N THR A 82 -15.94 1.98 4.59
CA THR A 82 -17.12 1.56 3.82
C THR A 82 -17.17 2.13 2.40
N THR A 83 -16.67 3.35 2.19
CA THR A 83 -16.74 4.03 0.88
C THR A 83 -15.53 3.75 -0.01
N THR A 84 -14.38 3.44 0.59
CA THR A 84 -13.11 3.32 -0.14
C THR A 84 -12.51 1.93 -0.06
N LEU A 85 -12.47 1.31 1.13
CA LEU A 85 -11.75 0.04 1.32
C LEU A 85 -12.61 -1.20 1.04
N ASP A 86 -13.84 -1.21 1.53
CA ASP A 86 -14.75 -2.35 1.34
C ASP A 86 -15.06 -2.63 -0.15
N PRO A 87 -15.16 -1.62 -1.04
CA PRO A 87 -15.30 -1.84 -2.48
C PRO A 87 -13.98 -2.13 -3.21
N ASP A 88 -12.82 -1.91 -2.57
CA ASP A 88 -11.50 -2.08 -3.17
C ASP A 88 -11.09 -3.57 -3.15
N ASP A 89 -10.91 -4.14 -4.33
CA ASP A 89 -10.56 -5.55 -4.52
C ASP A 89 -9.09 -5.86 -4.25
N VAL A 90 -8.25 -4.82 -4.20
CA VAL A 90 -6.83 -4.89 -3.80
C VAL A 90 -6.72 -4.98 -2.29
N PHE A 91 -7.62 -4.33 -1.55
CA PHE A 91 -7.55 -4.23 -0.10
C PHE A 91 -7.65 -5.61 0.58
N GLN A 92 -6.83 -5.81 1.62
CA GLN A 92 -6.87 -6.95 2.53
C GLN A 92 -6.72 -6.45 3.97
N PRO A 93 -7.32 -7.10 4.97
CA PRO A 93 -7.24 -6.68 6.36
C PRO A 93 -5.80 -6.52 6.90
N GLU A 94 -4.82 -7.23 6.36
CA GLU A 94 -3.40 -7.13 6.73
C GLU A 94 -2.81 -5.73 6.48
N PHE A 95 -3.38 -4.95 5.56
CA PHE A 95 -2.98 -3.56 5.35
C PHE A 95 -3.32 -2.65 6.53
N PHE A 96 -4.25 -3.04 7.42
CA PHE A 96 -4.54 -2.28 8.64
C PHE A 96 -3.39 -2.26 9.64
N CYS A 97 -2.39 -3.16 9.54
CA CYS A 97 -1.32 -3.27 10.53
C CYS A 97 -0.54 -1.96 10.74
N ASN A 98 -0.36 -1.15 9.68
CA ASN A 98 0.32 0.14 9.78
C ASN A 98 -0.51 1.21 9.04
N VAL A 99 -1.08 2.14 9.78
CA VAL A 99 -1.88 3.24 9.22
C VAL A 99 -1.03 4.50 9.11
N VAL A 100 -1.03 5.13 7.94
CA VAL A 100 -0.32 6.38 7.68
C VAL A 100 -1.34 7.48 7.42
N PHE A 101 -1.43 8.43 8.33
CA PHE A 101 -2.15 9.69 8.14
C PHE A 101 -1.26 10.64 7.35
N TYR A 102 -1.53 10.81 6.06
CA TYR A 102 -0.67 11.54 5.12
C TYR A 102 -1.30 12.86 4.69
N GLY A 103 -0.56 13.96 4.83
CA GLY A 103 -0.97 15.29 4.35
C GLY A 103 -0.89 16.37 5.41
N SER A 104 -0.82 16.02 6.69
CA SER A 104 -0.76 16.98 7.79
C SER A 104 0.05 16.45 8.96
N LYS A 105 0.62 17.36 9.76
CA LYS A 105 1.26 16.98 11.01
C LYS A 105 0.19 16.61 12.04
N LYS A 106 0.56 15.76 12.99
CA LYS A 106 -0.34 15.38 14.09
C LYS A 106 -0.88 16.59 14.85
N ASP A 107 -0.05 17.61 15.06
CA ASP A 107 -0.42 18.83 15.81
C ASP A 107 -1.44 19.70 15.05
N ASP A 108 -1.56 19.54 13.73
CA ASP A 108 -2.51 20.25 12.88
C ASP A 108 -3.86 19.50 12.78
N LEU A 109 -4.00 18.34 13.43
CA LEU A 109 -5.18 17.48 13.34
C LEU A 109 -5.94 17.46 14.67
N HIS A 110 -7.26 17.37 14.58
CA HIS A 110 -8.13 17.13 15.73
C HIS A 110 -8.47 15.64 15.78
N ILE A 111 -7.79 14.88 16.62
CA ILE A 111 -7.99 13.43 16.73
C ILE A 111 -8.92 13.15 17.90
N ASP A 112 -10.10 12.63 17.62
CA ASP A 112 -11.04 12.23 18.66
C ASP A 112 -10.49 11.04 19.47
N PRO A 113 -10.80 10.95 20.77
CA PRO A 113 -10.26 9.90 21.63
C PRO A 113 -10.70 8.49 21.21
N ASP A 114 -11.84 8.35 20.53
CA ASP A 114 -12.40 7.08 20.08
C ASP A 114 -11.72 6.50 18.82
N VAL A 115 -10.85 7.29 18.17
CA VAL A 115 -10.02 6.85 17.04
C VAL A 115 -9.09 5.71 17.44
N LEU A 116 -8.51 5.78 18.64
CA LEU A 116 -7.59 4.73 19.12
C LEU A 116 -8.30 3.40 19.30
N GLU A 117 -9.55 3.41 19.76
CA GLU A 117 -10.38 2.20 19.88
C GLU A 117 -10.70 1.60 18.51
N GLU A 118 -11.00 2.44 17.52
CA GLU A 118 -11.29 1.99 16.16
C GLU A 118 -10.05 1.41 15.47
N LEU A 119 -8.88 2.06 15.59
CA LEU A 119 -7.61 1.54 15.08
C LEU A 119 -7.23 0.22 15.76
N ALA A 120 -7.45 0.10 17.08
CA ALA A 120 -7.27 -1.16 17.79
C ALA A 120 -8.22 -2.25 17.28
N ALA A 121 -9.48 -1.92 17.00
CA ALA A 121 -10.44 -2.86 16.42
C ALA A 121 -10.06 -3.33 15.00
N TRP A 122 -9.25 -2.56 14.27
CA TRP A 122 -8.67 -2.94 12.98
C TRP A 122 -7.37 -3.74 13.12
N ASN A 123 -6.92 -4.03 14.35
CA ASN A 123 -5.60 -4.62 14.66
C ASN A 123 -4.43 -3.78 14.13
N THR A 124 -4.58 -2.45 14.12
CA THR A 124 -3.50 -1.53 13.78
C THR A 124 -2.44 -1.55 14.88
N LYS A 125 -1.19 -1.81 14.50
CA LYS A 125 -0.03 -1.84 15.41
C LYS A 125 0.67 -0.50 15.50
N THR A 126 0.80 0.17 14.36
CA THR A 126 1.44 1.47 14.27
C THR A 126 0.55 2.44 13.52
N SER A 127 0.51 3.67 14.01
CA SER A 127 -0.11 4.80 13.33
C SER A 127 0.93 5.92 13.21
N THR A 128 1.22 6.37 11.99
CA THR A 128 2.18 7.44 11.74
C THR A 128 1.49 8.63 11.09
N TYR A 129 2.05 9.83 11.33
CA TYR A 129 1.57 11.09 10.77
C TYR A 129 2.68 11.67 9.92
N VAL A 130 2.40 11.86 8.64
CA VAL A 130 3.38 12.30 7.65
C VAL A 130 2.87 13.60 7.04
N GLU A 131 3.65 14.66 7.20
CA GLU A 131 3.40 15.92 6.50
C GLU A 131 3.52 15.67 5.00
N GLY A 132 2.46 15.96 4.25
CA GLY A 132 2.44 15.72 2.82
C GLY A 132 3.25 16.76 2.07
N HIS A 133 3.82 16.35 0.93
CA HIS A 133 4.45 17.29 0.01
C HIS A 133 3.37 17.97 -0.86
N PRO A 134 3.32 19.32 -0.98
CA PRO A 134 2.26 20.02 -1.72
C PRO A 134 2.14 19.64 -3.20
N ALA A 135 3.24 19.18 -3.81
CA ALA A 135 3.26 18.73 -5.19
C ALA A 135 2.87 17.26 -5.39
N ALA A 136 2.89 16.45 -4.31
CA ALA A 136 2.68 15.02 -4.42
C ALA A 136 1.18 14.69 -4.47
N LYS A 137 0.78 13.92 -5.48
CA LYS A 137 -0.61 13.46 -5.61
C LYS A 137 -0.74 12.04 -5.08
N VAL A 138 -1.03 11.94 -3.78
CA VAL A 138 -1.19 10.66 -3.09
C VAL A 138 -2.68 10.34 -2.98
N ALA A 139 -3.07 9.15 -3.46
CA ALA A 139 -4.41 8.62 -3.26
C ALA A 139 -4.46 7.89 -1.91
N PRO A 140 -5.61 7.87 -1.20
CA PRO A 140 -5.77 7.01 -0.04
C PRO A 140 -5.91 5.55 -0.47
N GLY A 141 -5.56 4.60 0.41
CA GLY A 141 -5.69 3.17 0.15
C GLY A 141 -4.45 2.35 0.51
N PRO A 142 -4.37 1.09 0.02
CA PRO A 142 -3.27 0.19 0.34
C PRO A 142 -1.97 0.56 -0.40
N TYR A 143 -0.85 0.53 0.32
CA TYR A 143 0.49 0.76 -0.18
C TYR A 143 1.48 -0.22 0.44
N ILE A 144 2.64 -0.39 -0.20
CA ILE A 144 3.75 -1.18 0.32
C ILE A 144 5.01 -0.33 0.30
N PHE A 145 5.73 -0.31 1.41
CA PHE A 145 7.07 0.25 1.44
C PHE A 145 8.10 -0.87 1.45
N ALA A 146 8.98 -0.90 0.45
CA ALA A 146 10.02 -1.91 0.30
C ALA A 146 11.20 -1.33 -0.47
N LYS A 147 12.42 -1.66 -0.02
CA LYS A 147 13.69 -1.22 -0.67
C LYS A 147 13.77 0.30 -0.85
N GLY A 148 13.37 1.06 0.16
CA GLY A 148 13.39 2.54 0.12
C GLY A 148 12.37 3.17 -0.85
N LYS A 149 11.42 2.36 -1.36
CA LYS A 149 10.42 2.80 -2.33
C LYS A 149 9.00 2.52 -1.86
N THR A 150 8.09 3.39 -2.26
CA THR A 150 6.65 3.23 -2.11
C THR A 150 6.08 2.57 -3.36
N TRP A 151 5.29 1.53 -3.16
CA TRP A 151 4.71 0.71 -4.23
C TRP A 151 3.20 0.67 -4.10
N GLN A 152 2.51 0.68 -5.24
CA GLN A 152 1.09 0.39 -5.34
C GLN A 152 0.91 -1.11 -5.58
N PRO A 153 0.18 -1.82 -4.71
CA PRO A 153 -0.19 -3.21 -4.96
C PRO A 153 -1.27 -3.30 -6.04
N TRP A 154 -1.08 -4.20 -6.99
CA TRP A 154 -2.08 -4.58 -7.99
C TRP A 154 -2.38 -6.06 -7.83
N ARG A 155 -3.63 -6.41 -7.55
CA ARG A 155 -4.01 -7.80 -7.34
C ARG A 155 -3.84 -8.60 -8.63
N VAL A 156 -3.19 -9.75 -8.52
CA VAL A 156 -3.02 -10.70 -9.63
C VAL A 156 -4.23 -11.63 -9.66
N TYR A 157 -4.88 -11.67 -10.81
CA TYR A 157 -5.98 -12.60 -11.08
C TYR A 157 -5.51 -13.68 -12.04
N TYR A 158 -5.70 -14.94 -11.63
CA TYR A 158 -5.49 -16.07 -12.51
C TYR A 158 -6.69 -16.22 -13.44
N ASP A 159 -6.46 -16.01 -14.73
CA ASP A 159 -7.47 -16.31 -15.75
C ASP A 159 -7.49 -17.82 -16.03
N PHE A 160 -8.32 -18.53 -15.29
CA PHE A 160 -8.54 -19.97 -15.51
C PHE A 160 -9.28 -20.29 -16.80
N ASN A 161 -9.92 -19.31 -17.45
CA ASN A 161 -10.67 -19.51 -18.68
C ASN A 161 -9.82 -19.30 -19.94
N ALA A 162 -8.54 -18.91 -19.80
CA ALA A 162 -7.67 -18.54 -20.91
C ALA A 162 -8.33 -17.54 -21.90
N ALA A 163 -9.20 -16.68 -21.39
CA ALA A 163 -9.89 -15.67 -22.17
C ALA A 163 -8.93 -14.57 -22.65
N PHE A 164 -7.83 -14.35 -21.94
CA PHE A 164 -6.74 -13.47 -22.38
C PHE A 164 -5.65 -14.29 -23.08
N MET A 165 -5.58 -14.19 -24.41
CA MET A 165 -4.47 -14.76 -25.17
C MET A 165 -3.34 -13.74 -25.35
N THR A 166 -2.11 -14.13 -25.01
CA THR A 166 -0.90 -13.40 -25.37
C THR A 166 -0.65 -13.55 -26.87
N ALA A 167 -0.79 -12.49 -27.64
CA ALA A 167 -0.46 -12.48 -29.06
C ALA A 167 0.97 -11.95 -29.25
N PHE A 168 1.82 -12.72 -29.94
CA PHE A 168 3.12 -12.22 -30.38
C PHE A 168 2.92 -11.39 -31.65
N LYS A 169 3.43 -10.15 -31.67
CA LYS A 169 3.50 -9.36 -32.89
C LYS A 169 4.53 -10.03 -33.82
N PRO A 170 4.16 -10.45 -35.04
CA PRO A 170 5.13 -11.01 -35.97
C PRO A 170 6.19 -9.95 -36.29
N SER A 171 7.46 -10.32 -36.09
CA SER A 171 8.58 -9.49 -36.52
C SER A 171 8.68 -9.52 -38.04
N PRO A 172 8.95 -8.39 -38.70
CA PRO A 172 9.04 -8.32 -40.17
C PRO A 172 10.17 -9.16 -40.77
N ASP A 173 11.10 -9.67 -39.95
CA ASP A 173 12.26 -10.44 -40.38
C ASP A 173 12.02 -11.94 -40.59
N SER A 174 10.77 -12.42 -40.51
CA SER A 174 10.46 -13.73 -41.07
C SER A 174 10.45 -13.63 -42.59
N SER A 175 11.62 -13.85 -43.19
CA SER A 175 11.80 -14.16 -44.61
C SER A 175 11.02 -15.45 -44.94
N GLY A 176 9.72 -15.26 -45.16
CA GLY A 176 8.81 -16.29 -45.64
C GLY A 176 9.03 -16.50 -47.13
N ARG A 177 9.94 -17.42 -47.44
CA ARG A 177 10.28 -17.98 -48.78
C ARG A 177 10.99 -17.07 -49.77
#